data_AF-A0A645ED63-F1
#
_entry.id   AF-A0A645ED63-F1
#
_cell.length_a   1.000
_cell.length_b   1.000
_cell.length_c   1.000
_cell.angle_alpha   90.00
_cell.angle_beta   90.00
_cell.angle_gamma   90.00
#
_symmetry.space_group_name_H-M   'P 1'
#
loop_
_entity.id
_entity.type
_entity.pdbx_description
1 polymer ?
#
loop_
_entity_poly.entity_id
_entity_poly.type
_entity_poly.pdbx_seq_one_letter_code
_entity_poly.pdbx_strand_id
1 'polypeptide(L)'
;MRRNNFSRRDDWQTLLSEGGGQLNNWGPHLIDHALQFLHYRVASVWGELKLVAAQGDAEDSVKILIKGKDGCTVDIEIFGGAALPANVYEVYGSRGALVSADEQDLKLRYIEPDYELKPYPAKKGNPPGSGWIFADNAQLPWRRLTIMTEPKLKVNMNSLYGCLYDTLRDGKPFPIKLEEALAVIEVCDIVKSQSPIYADLQS
;
A
#
# COMPACT_ATOMS: atom_id res chain seq x y z
N MET A 1 -2.59 -0.45 1.23
CA MET A 1 -2.23 0.86 1.82
C MET A 1 -3.04 1.93 1.13
N ARG A 2 -3.61 2.86 1.90
CA ARG A 2 -4.58 3.83 1.36
C ARG A 2 -4.31 5.25 1.81
N ARG A 3 -4.60 6.21 0.94
CA ARG A 3 -4.64 7.66 1.22
C ARG A 3 -5.92 8.22 0.59
N ASN A 4 -6.95 8.33 1.41
CA ASN A 4 -8.29 8.68 0.95
C ASN A 4 -8.72 9.99 1.59
N ASN A 5 -9.17 10.94 0.78
CA ASN A 5 -9.77 12.19 1.23
C ASN A 5 -10.80 12.68 0.19
N PHE A 6 -11.58 13.70 0.54
CA PHE A 6 -12.39 14.41 -0.43
C PHE A 6 -11.84 15.83 -0.58
N SER A 7 -11.32 16.17 -1.76
CA SER A 7 -10.79 17.50 -2.02
C SER A 7 -10.92 17.90 -3.48
N ARG A 8 -11.56 19.04 -3.72
CA ARG A 8 -11.60 19.70 -5.03
C ARG A 8 -10.35 20.57 -5.20
N ARG A 9 -9.18 19.93 -5.26
CA ARG A 9 -7.90 20.64 -5.46
C ARG A 9 -7.91 21.36 -6.80
N ASP A 10 -7.30 22.53 -6.84
CA ASP A 10 -7.23 23.42 -8.00
C ASP A 10 -5.84 24.08 -8.17
N ASP A 11 -4.84 23.57 -7.46
CA ASP A 11 -3.44 24.01 -7.56
C ASP A 11 -2.70 23.33 -8.72
N TRP A 12 -1.43 23.71 -8.94
CA TRP A 12 -0.59 23.20 -10.03
C TRP A 12 -0.46 21.67 -10.06
N GLN A 13 -0.58 20.99 -8.90
CA GLN A 13 -0.52 19.52 -8.83
C GLN A 13 -1.73 18.86 -9.49
N THR A 14 -2.72 19.64 -9.94
CA THR A 14 -3.84 19.11 -10.73
C THR A 14 -3.65 19.27 -12.23
N LEU A 15 -2.53 19.87 -12.66
CA LEU A 15 -2.24 20.15 -14.07
C LEU A 15 -1.16 19.21 -14.61
N LEU A 16 -1.44 18.51 -15.70
CA LEU A 16 -0.49 17.63 -16.39
C LEU A 16 0.73 18.41 -16.90
N SER A 17 0.54 19.65 -17.35
CA SER A 17 1.63 20.52 -17.84
C SER A 17 2.70 20.80 -16.79
N GLU A 18 2.35 20.73 -15.51
CA GLU A 18 3.24 21.00 -14.37
C GLU A 18 3.74 19.70 -13.71
N GLY A 19 3.49 18.54 -14.32
CA GLY A 19 3.80 17.24 -13.71
C GLY A 19 2.90 16.89 -12.53
N GLY A 20 1.67 17.43 -12.52
CA GLY A 20 0.65 17.12 -11.52
C GLY A 20 0.21 15.66 -11.51
N GLY A 21 -0.77 15.37 -10.66
CA GLY A 21 -1.34 14.04 -10.46
C GLY A 21 -0.99 13.47 -9.09
N GLN A 22 -1.95 12.76 -8.49
CA GLN A 22 -1.71 12.09 -7.21
C GLN A 22 -0.71 10.94 -7.32
N LEU A 23 -0.50 10.38 -8.51
CA LEU A 23 0.57 9.42 -8.76
C LEU A 23 1.95 10.06 -8.62
N ASN A 24 2.12 11.34 -8.98
CA ASN A 24 3.40 12.04 -8.83
C ASN A 24 3.58 12.62 -7.42
N ASN A 25 2.49 12.93 -6.73
CA ASN A 25 2.53 13.48 -5.37
C ASN A 25 2.65 12.40 -4.28
N TRP A 26 1.59 11.59 -4.09
CA TRP A 26 1.57 10.55 -3.04
C TRP A 26 2.08 9.20 -3.53
N GLY A 27 2.01 8.94 -4.84
CA GLY A 27 2.42 7.68 -5.44
C GLY A 27 3.82 7.21 -5.02
N PRO A 28 4.89 8.03 -5.09
CA PRO A 28 6.23 7.56 -4.78
C PRO A 28 6.37 7.05 -3.35
N HIS A 29 5.70 7.68 -2.39
CA HIS A 29 5.71 7.25 -0.99
C HIS A 29 5.06 5.87 -0.79
N LEU A 30 3.88 5.66 -1.37
CA LEU A 30 3.15 4.40 -1.20
C LEU A 30 3.75 3.26 -2.03
N ILE A 31 4.30 3.57 -3.21
CA ILE A 31 5.02 2.62 -4.04
C ILE A 31 6.30 2.17 -3.35
N ASP A 32 7.09 3.09 -2.78
CA ASP A 32 8.30 2.71 -2.04
C ASP A 32 7.98 1.78 -0.87
N HIS A 33 6.98 2.13 -0.05
CA HIS A 33 6.50 1.24 1.02
C HIS A 33 6.06 -0.14 0.51
N ALA A 34 5.40 -0.20 -0.65
CA ALA A 34 4.98 -1.46 -1.25
C ALA A 34 6.18 -2.30 -1.69
N LEU A 35 7.17 -1.68 -2.33
CA LEU A 35 8.38 -2.35 -2.76
C LEU A 35 9.20 -2.87 -1.58
N GLN A 36 9.22 -2.15 -0.44
CA GLN A 36 9.82 -2.64 0.80
C GLN A 36 9.17 -3.95 1.27
N PHE A 37 7.84 -4.06 1.27
CA PHE A 37 7.13 -5.31 1.59
C PHE A 37 7.43 -6.46 0.61
N LEU A 38 7.69 -6.12 -0.64
CA LEU A 38 8.00 -7.08 -1.70
C LEU A 38 9.50 -7.34 -1.88
N HIS A 39 10.34 -6.76 -1.01
CA HIS A 39 11.80 -6.81 -1.10
C HIS A 39 12.32 -6.39 -2.49
N TYR A 40 11.66 -5.44 -3.14
CA TYR A 40 11.93 -4.96 -4.51
C TYR A 40 11.88 -6.07 -5.58
N ARG A 41 11.23 -7.21 -5.30
CA ARG A 41 11.11 -8.34 -6.24
C ARG A 41 9.72 -8.37 -6.88
N VAL A 42 9.47 -7.43 -7.79
CA VAL A 42 8.21 -7.30 -8.51
C VAL A 42 8.07 -8.37 -9.61
N ALA A 43 6.89 -8.96 -9.71
CA ALA A 43 6.50 -9.90 -10.76
C ALA A 43 5.60 -9.24 -11.82
N SER A 44 4.64 -8.42 -11.39
CA SER A 44 3.76 -7.66 -12.29
C SER A 44 3.16 -6.46 -11.59
N VAL A 45 2.84 -5.43 -12.38
CA VAL A 45 2.17 -4.20 -11.93
C VAL A 45 0.94 -3.97 -12.81
N TRP A 46 -0.19 -3.73 -12.17
CA TRP A 46 -1.40 -3.23 -12.83
C TRP A 46 -1.81 -1.91 -12.18
N GLY A 47 -2.25 -0.95 -12.98
CA GLY A 47 -2.69 0.35 -12.48
C GLY A 47 -3.87 0.93 -13.24
N GLU A 48 -4.66 1.74 -12.54
CA GLU A 48 -5.75 2.53 -13.10
C GLU A 48 -5.71 3.94 -12.50
N LEU A 49 -5.76 4.94 -13.37
CA LEU A 49 -5.74 6.36 -13.01
C LEU A 49 -7.03 7.04 -13.50
N LYS A 50 -7.64 7.85 -12.64
CA LYS A 50 -8.87 8.60 -12.94
C LYS A 50 -8.83 10.00 -12.34
N LEU A 51 -9.46 10.94 -13.03
CA LEU A 51 -9.84 12.23 -12.45
C LEU A 51 -11.30 12.14 -11.96
N VAL A 52 -11.52 12.47 -10.69
CA VAL A 52 -12.80 12.30 -9.99
C VAL A 52 -13.27 13.61 -9.34
N ALA A 53 -12.45 14.25 -8.51
CA ALA A 53 -12.85 15.41 -7.70
C ALA A 53 -12.00 16.68 -7.93
N ALA A 54 -10.72 16.54 -8.26
CA ALA A 54 -9.83 17.65 -8.61
C ALA A 54 -10.31 18.43 -9.85
N GLN A 55 -9.81 19.65 -10.01
CA GLN A 55 -10.35 20.63 -10.96
C GLN A 55 -9.50 20.83 -12.22
N GLY A 56 -8.31 20.22 -12.27
CA GLY A 56 -7.43 20.25 -13.43
C GLY A 56 -7.66 19.08 -14.40
N ASP A 57 -6.60 18.61 -15.05
CA ASP A 57 -6.60 17.52 -16.02
C ASP A 57 -5.79 16.28 -15.58
N ALA A 58 -4.99 16.39 -14.51
CA ALA A 58 -4.25 15.28 -13.92
C ALA A 58 -5.11 14.42 -12.99
N GLU A 59 -4.75 13.14 -12.80
CA GLU A 59 -5.52 12.22 -11.98
C GLU A 59 -5.49 12.56 -10.48
N ASP A 60 -6.60 12.30 -9.79
CA ASP A 60 -6.70 12.35 -8.33
C ASP A 60 -7.15 11.02 -7.69
N SER A 61 -7.40 10.01 -8.52
CA SER A 61 -7.68 8.64 -8.15
C SER A 61 -6.62 7.73 -8.76
N VAL A 62 -5.89 7.04 -7.90
CA VAL A 62 -4.81 6.09 -8.23
C VAL A 62 -5.15 4.74 -7.61
N LYS A 63 -5.23 3.70 -8.43
CA LYS A 63 -5.31 2.30 -8.00
C LYS A 63 -4.13 1.54 -8.57
N ILE A 64 -3.35 0.87 -7.72
CA ILE A 64 -2.22 0.04 -8.17
C ILE A 64 -2.26 -1.30 -7.45
N LEU A 65 -2.09 -2.38 -8.20
CA LEU A 65 -1.86 -3.73 -7.69
C LEU A 65 -0.47 -4.19 -8.10
N ILE A 66 0.38 -4.46 -7.11
CA ILE A 66 1.74 -4.99 -7.33
C ILE A 66 1.80 -6.40 -6.80
N LYS A 67 2.19 -7.35 -7.65
CA LYS A 67 2.45 -8.74 -7.27
C LYS A 67 3.95 -8.96 -7.11
N GLY A 68 4.37 -9.47 -5.96
CA GLY A 68 5.74 -9.91 -5.70
C GLY A 68 6.03 -11.30 -6.26
N LYS A 69 7.32 -11.60 -6.48
CA LYS A 69 7.79 -12.93 -6.90
C LYS A 69 7.62 -14.00 -5.82
N ASP A 70 7.43 -13.61 -4.58
CA ASP A 70 7.18 -14.47 -3.42
C ASP A 70 5.69 -14.81 -3.20
N GLY A 71 4.80 -14.25 -4.02
CA GLY A 71 3.35 -14.43 -3.92
C GLY A 71 2.65 -13.39 -3.06
N CYS A 72 3.38 -12.46 -2.41
CA CYS A 72 2.77 -11.32 -1.75
C CYS A 72 2.13 -10.38 -2.79
N THR A 73 1.00 -9.76 -2.45
CA THR A 73 0.34 -8.76 -3.29
C THR A 73 0.09 -7.51 -2.46
N VAL A 74 0.40 -6.34 -3.01
CA VAL A 74 0.13 -5.05 -2.37
C VAL A 74 -0.89 -4.27 -3.20
N ASP A 75 -1.98 -3.87 -2.54
CA ASP A 75 -3.00 -2.95 -3.05
C ASP A 75 -2.70 -1.53 -2.54
N ILE A 76 -2.51 -0.60 -3.47
CA ILE A 76 -2.33 0.82 -3.23
C ILE A 76 -3.55 1.57 -3.76
N GLU A 77 -4.11 2.44 -2.92
CA GLU A 77 -5.19 3.34 -3.29
C GLU A 77 -4.88 4.76 -2.83
N ILE A 78 -4.96 5.71 -3.75
CA ILE A 78 -5.04 7.14 -3.43
C ILE A 78 -6.34 7.62 -4.05
N PHE A 79 -7.25 8.18 -3.27
CA PHE A 79 -8.56 8.55 -3.78
C PHE A 79 -9.00 9.92 -3.26
N GLY A 80 -8.97 10.93 -4.14
CA GLY A 80 -9.35 12.31 -3.86
C GLY A 80 -10.86 12.58 -3.79
N GLY A 81 -11.69 11.56 -4.08
CA GLY A 81 -13.15 11.62 -4.03
C GLY A 81 -13.78 10.89 -2.82
N ALA A 82 -13.00 10.49 -1.82
CA ALA A 82 -13.49 9.75 -0.66
C ALA A 82 -14.08 10.68 0.40
N ALA A 83 -15.41 10.83 0.41
CA ALA A 83 -16.12 11.48 1.51
C ALA A 83 -16.05 10.69 2.83
N LEU A 84 -15.81 9.38 2.75
CA LEU A 84 -15.55 8.49 3.87
C LEU A 84 -14.26 7.71 3.60
N PRO A 85 -13.17 7.96 4.34
CA PRO A 85 -11.91 7.27 4.12
C PRO A 85 -11.97 5.82 4.63
N ALA A 86 -11.21 4.94 3.97
CA ALA A 86 -10.98 3.56 4.40
C ALA A 86 -9.77 3.50 5.36
N ASN A 87 -9.51 2.31 5.93
CA ASN A 87 -8.33 2.09 6.75
C ASN A 87 -7.04 2.36 5.95
N VAL A 88 -6.10 3.06 6.58
CA VAL A 88 -4.80 3.39 5.98
C VAL A 88 -3.96 2.14 5.71
N TYR A 89 -3.86 1.23 6.68
CA TYR A 89 -3.16 -0.04 6.53
C TYR A 89 -4.09 -1.22 6.79
N GLU A 90 -4.02 -2.21 5.91
CA GLU A 90 -4.63 -3.52 6.08
C GLU A 90 -3.64 -4.57 5.58
N VAL A 91 -3.29 -5.52 6.44
CA VAL A 91 -2.37 -6.61 6.13
C VAL A 91 -3.07 -7.91 6.48
N TYR A 92 -3.11 -8.83 5.53
CA TYR A 92 -3.76 -10.13 5.68
C TYR A 92 -2.74 -11.24 5.47
N GLY A 93 -2.70 -12.19 6.40
CA GLY A 93 -1.87 -13.37 6.34
C GLY A 93 -2.69 -14.63 6.57
N SER A 94 -2.06 -15.78 6.36
CA SER A 94 -2.70 -17.10 6.54
C SER A 94 -3.15 -17.39 7.98
N ARG A 95 -2.64 -16.64 8.96
CA ARG A 95 -2.92 -16.84 10.40
C ARG A 95 -3.48 -15.62 11.10
N GLY A 96 -3.88 -14.58 10.37
CA GLY A 96 -4.40 -13.38 10.98
C GLY A 96 -4.38 -12.16 10.08
N ALA A 97 -4.72 -11.02 10.67
CA ALA A 97 -4.73 -9.73 10.02
C ALA A 97 -4.29 -8.63 10.98
N LEU A 98 -3.81 -7.54 10.39
CA LEU A 98 -3.54 -6.28 11.04
C LEU A 98 -4.29 -5.17 10.31
N VAL A 99 -4.88 -4.24 11.07
CA VAL A 99 -5.51 -3.03 10.55
C VAL A 99 -4.97 -1.83 11.33
N SER A 100 -4.66 -0.75 10.61
CA SER A 100 -4.47 0.58 11.18
C SER A 100 -5.38 1.56 10.45
N ALA A 101 -6.30 2.17 11.19
CA ALA A 101 -7.30 3.06 10.62
C ALA A 101 -6.67 4.41 10.22
N ASP A 102 -5.81 4.95 11.09
CA ASP A 102 -5.31 6.33 11.06
C ASP A 102 -3.84 6.45 11.51
N GLU A 103 -3.11 5.34 11.51
CA GLU A 103 -1.69 5.24 11.89
C GLU A 103 -1.41 5.49 13.39
N GLN A 104 -2.43 5.72 14.22
CA GLN A 104 -2.26 5.92 15.67
C GLN A 104 -2.13 4.60 16.44
N ASP A 105 -2.85 3.58 16.01
CA ASP A 105 -2.79 2.24 16.59
C ASP A 105 -2.81 1.15 15.51
N LEU A 106 -2.29 -0.02 15.90
CA LEU A 106 -2.30 -1.24 15.13
C LEU A 106 -3.20 -2.25 15.84
N LYS A 107 -4.28 -2.67 15.19
CA LYS A 107 -5.20 -3.71 15.68
C LYS A 107 -4.89 -5.02 15.00
N LEU A 108 -4.52 -6.01 15.78
CA LEU A 108 -4.21 -7.35 15.30
C LEU A 108 -5.30 -8.33 15.73
N ARG A 109 -5.63 -9.25 14.83
CA ARG A 109 -6.38 -10.47 15.15
C ARG A 109 -5.66 -11.64 14.50
N TYR A 110 -5.19 -12.57 15.31
CA TYR A 110 -4.35 -13.68 14.82
C TYR A 110 -4.60 -14.95 15.63
N ILE A 111 -4.30 -16.09 15.02
CA ILE A 111 -4.34 -17.40 15.67
C ILE A 111 -3.12 -17.51 16.58
N GLU A 112 -3.29 -18.05 17.79
CA GLU A 112 -2.16 -18.35 18.69
C GLU A 112 -0.94 -18.88 17.91
N PRO A 113 0.25 -18.28 18.07
CA PRO A 113 1.41 -18.63 17.25
C PRO A 113 1.75 -20.12 17.30
N ASP A 114 1.66 -20.72 18.49
CA ASP A 114 2.00 -22.12 18.73
C ASP A 114 0.86 -23.10 18.41
N TYR A 115 -0.32 -22.61 18.00
CA TYR A 115 -1.44 -23.49 17.67
C TYR A 115 -1.24 -24.14 16.29
N GLU A 116 -1.18 -25.47 16.27
CA GLU A 116 -1.06 -26.24 15.04
C GLU A 116 -2.40 -26.30 14.28
N LEU A 117 -2.40 -25.78 13.05
CA LEU A 117 -3.55 -25.89 12.15
C LEU A 117 -3.55 -27.27 11.50
N LYS A 118 -4.37 -28.17 12.05
CA LYS A 118 -4.53 -29.50 11.47
C LYS A 118 -5.27 -29.41 10.13
N PRO A 119 -4.73 -29.97 9.03
CA PRO A 119 -5.46 -30.05 7.77
C PRO A 119 -6.77 -30.81 7.96
N TYR A 120 -7.85 -30.26 7.44
CA TYR A 120 -9.15 -30.93 7.40
C TYR A 120 -9.61 -31.05 5.95
N PRO A 121 -10.06 -32.24 5.49
CA PRO A 121 -10.43 -32.43 4.09
C PRO A 121 -11.64 -31.58 3.71
N ALA A 122 -11.58 -30.96 2.53
CA ALA A 122 -12.73 -30.28 1.95
C ALA A 122 -13.87 -31.29 1.72
N LYS A 123 -15.10 -30.90 2.10
CA LYS A 123 -16.30 -31.70 1.90
C LYS A 123 -16.97 -31.26 0.59
N LYS A 124 -17.27 -32.21 -0.30
CA LYS A 124 -17.98 -31.94 -1.58
C LYS A 124 -19.47 -31.66 -1.40
N GLY A 125 -20.07 -32.20 -0.34
CA GLY A 125 -21.50 -32.04 -0.06
C GLY A 125 -21.86 -30.63 0.41
N ASN A 126 -23.14 -30.28 0.28
CA ASN A 126 -23.67 -29.05 0.84
C ASN A 126 -23.47 -29.00 2.37
N PRO A 127 -23.36 -27.81 2.96
CA PRO A 127 -23.40 -27.62 4.41
C PRO A 127 -24.54 -28.44 5.05
N PRO A 128 -24.28 -29.24 6.10
CA PRO A 128 -25.33 -30.01 6.75
C PRO A 128 -26.30 -29.05 7.48
N GLY A 129 -27.59 -29.16 7.18
CA GLY A 129 -28.67 -28.38 7.80
C GLY A 129 -29.16 -27.18 6.98
N SER A 130 -30.28 -26.58 7.40
CA SER A 130 -30.90 -25.41 6.76
C SER A 130 -30.28 -24.08 7.22
N GLY A 131 -28.94 -23.97 7.23
CA GLY A 131 -28.26 -22.81 7.81
C GLY A 131 -26.91 -22.46 7.17
N TRP A 132 -26.39 -21.28 7.53
CA TRP A 132 -25.14 -20.67 7.04
C TRP A 132 -23.86 -21.23 7.70
N ILE A 133 -23.80 -22.54 7.95
CA ILE A 133 -22.65 -23.18 8.62
C ILE A 133 -21.69 -23.74 7.57
N PHE A 134 -20.77 -22.90 7.08
CA PHE A 134 -19.84 -23.25 5.99
C PHE A 134 -18.56 -23.94 6.46
N ALA A 135 -18.30 -23.99 7.76
CA ALA A 135 -17.14 -24.64 8.34
C ALA A 135 -17.42 -25.11 9.76
N ASP A 136 -16.82 -26.24 10.13
CA ASP A 136 -16.61 -26.59 11.53
C ASP A 136 -15.45 -25.72 12.04
N ASN A 137 -15.76 -24.45 12.31
CA ASN A 137 -14.82 -23.51 12.92
C ASN A 137 -14.66 -23.84 14.41
N ALA A 138 -14.34 -25.10 14.76
CA ALA A 138 -13.88 -25.49 16.08
C ALA A 138 -12.94 -24.38 16.58
N GLN A 139 -13.39 -23.66 17.62
CA GLN A 139 -13.00 -22.28 17.88
C GLN A 139 -11.48 -22.11 17.79
N LEU A 140 -11.00 -21.64 16.64
CA LEU A 140 -9.58 -21.34 16.48
C LEU A 140 -9.20 -20.39 17.62
N PRO A 141 -8.05 -20.59 18.28
CA PRO A 141 -7.67 -19.77 19.43
C PRO A 141 -7.23 -18.39 18.96
N TRP A 142 -8.22 -17.55 18.65
CA TRP A 142 -8.02 -16.19 18.21
C TRP A 142 -7.56 -15.33 19.37
N ARG A 143 -6.47 -14.60 19.17
CA ARG A 143 -6.08 -13.46 19.99
C ARG A 143 -6.42 -12.16 19.30
N ARG A 144 -6.51 -11.12 20.13
CA ARG A 144 -6.58 -9.74 19.72
C ARG A 144 -5.52 -8.97 20.49
N LEU A 145 -4.85 -8.05 19.81
CA LEU A 145 -3.85 -7.18 20.39
C LEU A 145 -4.00 -5.80 19.75
N THR A 146 -3.88 -4.75 20.56
CA THR A 146 -3.75 -3.38 20.07
C THR A 146 -2.40 -2.85 20.51
N ILE A 147 -1.64 -2.30 19.57
CA ILE A 147 -0.33 -1.70 19.81
C ILE A 147 -0.42 -0.23 19.41
N MET A 148 -0.03 0.67 20.30
CA MET A 148 0.04 2.09 19.98
C MET A 148 1.27 2.37 19.11
N THR A 149 1.14 3.26 18.13
CA THR A 149 2.24 3.64 17.24
C THR A 149 3.24 4.54 17.98
N GLU A 150 4.29 3.92 18.52
CA GLU A 150 5.37 4.60 19.23
C GLU A 150 6.72 4.22 18.61
N PRO A 151 7.15 4.88 17.51
CA PRO A 151 8.37 4.52 16.80
C PRO A 151 9.59 4.72 17.69
N LYS A 152 10.36 3.64 17.89
CA LYS A 152 11.60 3.67 18.68
C LYS A 152 12.63 4.64 18.10
N LEU A 153 12.72 4.66 16.77
CA LEU A 153 13.58 5.58 16.05
C LEU A 153 12.84 6.89 15.84
N LYS A 154 13.30 7.95 16.52
CA LYS A 154 12.74 9.30 16.35
C LYS A 154 13.38 9.95 15.12
N VAL A 155 12.83 9.65 13.96
CA VAL A 155 13.17 10.33 12.71
C VAL A 155 12.24 11.52 12.48
N ASN A 156 12.74 12.55 11.81
CA ASN A 156 11.95 13.65 11.29
C ASN A 156 12.48 14.03 9.89
N MET A 157 11.87 15.02 9.26
CA MET A 157 12.26 15.47 7.91
C MET A 157 13.73 15.88 7.78
N ASN A 158 14.39 16.26 8.89
CA ASN A 158 15.80 16.65 8.89
C ASN A 158 16.76 15.48 9.09
N SER A 159 16.26 14.30 9.49
CA SER A 159 17.09 13.10 9.69
C SER A 159 17.83 12.68 8.41
N LEU A 160 17.25 12.96 7.24
CA LEU A 160 17.86 12.69 5.94
C LEU A 160 19.17 13.45 5.75
N TYR A 161 19.26 14.70 6.21
CA TYR A 161 20.50 15.49 6.11
C TYR A 161 21.62 14.91 6.97
N GLY A 162 21.29 14.29 8.11
CA GLY A 162 22.25 13.54 8.91
C GLY A 162 22.83 12.36 8.15
N CYS A 163 21.97 11.56 7.50
CA CYS A 163 22.41 10.46 6.64
C CYS A 163 23.30 10.96 5.49
N LEU A 164 22.95 12.09 4.88
CA LEU A 164 23.72 12.67 3.79
C LEU A 164 25.10 13.13 4.27
N TYR A 165 25.15 13.82 5.41
CA TYR A 165 26.40 14.22 6.05
C TYR A 165 27.29 13.00 6.31
N ASP A 166 26.73 11.96 6.95
CA ASP A 166 27.42 10.73 7.28
C ASP A 166 27.98 10.02 6.04
N THR A 167 27.22 10.00 4.94
CA THR A 167 27.70 9.43 3.67
C THR A 167 28.82 10.24 3.05
N LEU A 168 28.66 11.56 2.95
CA LEU A 168 29.65 12.41 2.28
C LEU A 168 30.92 12.60 3.12
N ARG A 169 30.78 12.68 4.44
CA ARG A 169 31.88 13.01 5.36
C ARG A 169 32.58 11.78 5.90
N ASP A 170 31.82 10.76 6.29
CA ASP A 170 32.34 9.56 6.97
C ASP A 170 32.38 8.33 6.06
N GLY A 171 31.90 8.44 4.81
CA GLY A 171 31.85 7.32 3.86
C GLY A 171 30.85 6.23 4.23
N LYS A 172 29.89 6.52 5.12
CA LYS A 172 28.85 5.55 5.51
C LYS A 172 27.88 5.29 4.35
N PRO A 173 27.40 4.05 4.16
CA PRO A 173 26.38 3.78 3.15
C PRO A 173 25.12 4.63 3.38
N PHE A 174 24.63 5.27 2.33
CA PHE A 174 23.35 6.00 2.39
C PHE A 174 22.21 4.99 2.51
N PRO A 175 21.19 5.23 3.37
CA PRO A 175 20.19 4.21 3.69
C PRO A 175 19.20 3.92 2.55
N ILE A 176 19.10 4.80 1.55
CA ILE A 176 18.21 4.66 0.39
C ILE A 176 19.07 4.49 -0.84
N LYS A 177 18.98 3.35 -1.52
CA LYS A 177 19.81 3.10 -2.70
C LYS A 177 19.23 3.78 -3.93
N LEU A 178 20.09 4.10 -4.90
CA LEU A 178 19.64 4.69 -6.16
C LEU A 178 18.73 3.72 -6.92
N GLU A 179 19.04 2.42 -6.90
CA GLU A 179 18.24 1.39 -7.55
C GLU A 179 16.84 1.26 -6.94
N GLU A 180 16.71 1.51 -5.62
CA GLU A 180 15.43 1.52 -4.92
C GLU A 180 14.57 2.71 -5.38
N ALA A 181 15.17 3.90 -5.51
CA ALA A 181 14.49 5.08 -6.05
C ALA A 181 14.08 4.90 -7.52
N LEU A 182 14.95 4.31 -8.35
CA LEU A 182 14.63 4.02 -9.76
C LEU A 182 13.48 3.03 -9.87
N ALA A 183 13.44 1.98 -9.04
CA ALA A 183 12.35 1.01 -9.05
C ALA A 183 10.98 1.65 -8.75
N VAL A 184 10.94 2.70 -7.91
CA VAL A 184 9.71 3.47 -7.66
C VAL A 184 9.25 4.19 -8.94
N ILE A 185 10.18 4.85 -9.64
CA ILE A 185 9.89 5.56 -10.89
C ILE A 185 9.44 4.59 -11.98
N GLU A 186 10.08 3.42 -12.11
CA GLU A 186 9.68 2.38 -13.06
C GLU A 186 8.24 1.93 -12.85
N VAL A 187 7.79 1.76 -11.60
CA VAL A 187 6.40 1.44 -11.29
C VAL A 187 5.47 2.60 -11.70
N CYS A 188 5.84 3.84 -11.42
CA CYS A 188 5.06 5.01 -11.87
C CYS A 188 4.91 5.04 -13.39
N ASP A 189 6.00 4.79 -14.13
CA ASP A 189 6.00 4.79 -15.60
C ASP A 189 5.13 3.66 -16.17
N ILE A 190 5.21 2.46 -15.60
CA ILE A 190 4.34 1.33 -15.97
C ILE A 190 2.87 1.66 -15.73
N VAL A 191 2.52 2.36 -14.64
CA VAL A 191 1.14 2.75 -14.36
C VAL A 191 0.66 3.85 -15.31
N LYS A 192 1.52 4.83 -15.63
CA LYS A 192 1.20 5.87 -16.63
C LYS A 192 0.97 5.28 -18.01
N SER A 193 1.78 4.31 -18.45
CA SER A 193 1.61 3.65 -19.75
C SER A 193 0.33 2.81 -19.88
N GLN A 194 -0.34 2.51 -18.77
CA GLN A 194 -1.64 1.82 -18.75
C GLN A 194 -2.83 2.79 -18.76
N SER A 195 -2.58 4.10 -18.64
CA SER A 195 -3.61 5.11 -18.47
C SER A 195 -3.85 5.94 -19.73
N PRO A 196 -5.11 6.13 -20.16
CA PRO A 196 -5.43 7.02 -21.27
C PRO A 196 -5.16 8.49 -20.96
N ILE A 197 -5.09 8.90 -19.68
CA ILE A 197 -4.80 10.29 -19.27
C ILE A 197 -3.43 10.75 -19.79
N TYR A 198 -2.49 9.81 -19.91
CA TYR A 198 -1.10 10.09 -20.31
C TYR A 198 -0.80 9.73 -21.77
N ALA A 199 -1.79 9.30 -22.55
CA ALA A 199 -1.58 8.81 -23.92
C ALA A 199 -0.96 9.90 -24.83
N ASP A 200 -1.39 11.16 -24.68
CA ASP A 200 -0.94 12.28 -25.51
C ASP A 200 0.42 12.87 -25.05
N LEU A 201 0.94 12.44 -23.90
CA LEU A 201 2.26 12.84 -23.38
C LEU A 201 3.37 11.85 -23.76
N GLN A 202 3.02 10.71 -24.38
CA GLN A 202 3.94 9.65 -24.77
C GLN A 202 4.31 9.66 -26.27
N SER A 203 3.83 10.66 -27.01
CA SER A 203 4.19 10.94 -28.41
C SER A 203 5.31 11.96 -28.53
#